data_AF-A0A1V5PGW4-F1
#
_entry.id   AF-A0A1V5PGW4-F1
#
_cell.length_a   1.000
_cell.length_b   1.000
_cell.length_c   1.000
_cell.angle_alpha   90.00
_cell.angle_beta   90.00
_cell.angle_gamma   90.00
#
_symmetry.space_group_name_H-M   'P 1'
#
loop_
_entity.id
_entity.type
_entity.pdbx_description
1 polymer ?
#
loop_
_entity_poly.entity_id
_entity_poly.type
_entity_poly.pdbx_seq_one_letter_code
_entity_poly.pdbx_strand_id
1 'polypeptide(L)'
;MEYKKLPKDMAEKLKEAQGRENLTKSPEVNNLIQVAQVLMKGQARPEMFQEQLDNLYYLHKNMLTAVEFLSKTQPKTEVAHEKIPLVYEDLNGFEEALEELKLYLKDNNLDHIKKGIEKLIYHTDSLFESADILKKDEEKIKTFCDSPMLSELIRIGKGVAEGIYEEESLKRRLEFCKAFHETVLEHMKELMNESYDTKEAEREAPLIMEALDLMEEGFEEIELYFQNNDPEHILEGVELVRQAAEELSNSYSILAKAVEDAEKEAEEETVPKEKICFKCGIKLQPEIKICPKCHIPIPDMRPIDKEKVDERPTVRIDVGETRDLVTPMMTPNVKKIYDTAVEFMQKKISSEEFTARLDWLDGILKQSEETLRKEKLPELTDEREKQIMEQTKQLFEMGIKESKEGLQEMRLYLKDENPSYLQNGILQAIRGGEKLYQVQMLAKRIQQYAKEMKEKEKSEKFSK
;
A
#
# COMPACT_ATOMS: atom_id res chain seq x y z
N MET A 1 -3.38 -22.87 0.22
CA MET A 1 -4.12 -23.73 1.17
C MET A 1 -5.04 -22.79 1.94
N GLU A 2 -6.36 -22.97 1.84
CA GLU A 2 -7.33 -22.04 2.45
C GLU A 2 -7.18 -22.00 3.97
N TYR A 3 -6.91 -20.81 4.52
CA TYR A 3 -6.99 -20.55 5.95
C TYR A 3 -8.43 -20.78 6.42
N LYS A 4 -8.69 -21.87 7.15
CA LYS A 4 -9.98 -22.04 7.82
C LYS A 4 -10.08 -21.02 8.95
N LYS A 5 -10.94 -20.03 8.77
CA LYS A 5 -11.28 -19.06 9.82
C LYS A 5 -11.77 -19.82 11.07
N LEU A 6 -11.27 -19.40 12.24
CA LEU A 6 -11.76 -19.84 13.54
C LEU A 6 -13.30 -19.71 13.60
N PRO A 7 -14.02 -20.71 14.12
CA PRO A 7 -15.46 -20.65 14.33
C PRO A 7 -15.88 -19.38 15.10
N LYS A 8 -16.96 -18.72 14.66
CA LYS A 8 -17.41 -17.41 15.18
C LYS A 8 -17.64 -17.40 16.70
N ASP A 9 -18.08 -18.52 17.26
CA ASP A 9 -18.29 -18.73 18.70
C ASP A 9 -16.97 -18.77 19.51
N MET A 10 -15.86 -19.13 18.87
CA MET A 10 -14.52 -19.09 19.47
C MET A 10 -13.92 -17.68 19.42
N ALA A 11 -14.14 -16.95 18.32
CA ALA A 11 -13.67 -15.56 18.22
C ALA A 11 -14.34 -14.67 19.27
N GLU A 12 -15.61 -14.91 19.61
CA GLU A 12 -16.32 -14.23 20.69
C GLU A 12 -15.79 -14.61 22.08
N LYS A 13 -15.52 -15.89 22.35
CA LYS A 13 -14.92 -16.34 23.63
C LYS A 13 -13.48 -15.85 23.83
N LEU A 14 -12.70 -15.74 22.74
CA LEU A 14 -11.38 -15.11 22.75
C LEU A 14 -11.49 -13.59 22.97
N LYS A 15 -12.48 -12.91 22.36
CA LYS A 15 -12.80 -11.49 22.62
C LYS A 15 -13.22 -11.23 24.07
N GLU A 16 -13.97 -12.13 24.69
CA GLU A 16 -14.30 -12.03 26.13
C GLU A 16 -13.08 -12.22 27.04
N ALA A 17 -12.02 -12.87 26.56
CA ALA A 17 -10.74 -13.02 27.26
C ALA A 17 -9.71 -11.89 26.97
N GLN A 18 -9.98 -10.98 26.01
CA GLN A 18 -9.08 -9.90 25.55
C GLN A 18 -8.85 -8.75 26.56
N GLY A 19 -9.24 -8.91 27.83
CA GLY A 19 -8.90 -7.97 28.90
C GLY A 19 -7.51 -8.18 29.51
N ARG A 20 -6.62 -8.98 28.91
CA ARG A 20 -5.29 -9.31 29.46
C ARG A 20 -4.19 -8.81 28.52
N GLU A 21 -3.20 -8.11 29.10
CA GLU A 21 -1.98 -7.62 28.43
C GLU A 21 -1.34 -8.72 27.56
N ASN A 22 -0.89 -8.35 26.37
CA ASN A 22 -0.03 -9.21 25.55
C ASN A 22 1.24 -9.51 26.36
N LEU A 23 1.57 -10.79 26.55
CA LEU A 23 2.71 -11.20 27.36
C LEU A 23 4.03 -11.20 26.58
N THR A 24 3.96 -11.29 25.25
CA THR A 24 5.12 -11.20 24.35
C THR A 24 4.80 -10.26 23.18
N LYS A 25 5.83 -9.92 22.39
CA LYS A 25 5.66 -9.20 21.11
C LYS A 25 5.10 -10.08 19.97
N SER A 26 5.06 -11.42 20.11
CA SER A 26 4.54 -12.33 19.07
C SER A 26 3.03 -12.57 19.24
N PRO A 27 2.20 -12.23 18.23
CA PRO A 27 0.78 -12.56 18.23
C PRO A 27 0.51 -14.07 18.36
N GLU A 28 1.29 -14.90 17.66
CA GLU A 28 1.14 -16.35 17.62
C GLU A 28 1.44 -16.99 18.98
N VAL A 29 2.49 -16.54 19.66
CA VAL A 29 2.82 -17.00 21.02
C VAL A 29 1.73 -16.58 22.00
N ASN A 30 1.25 -15.33 21.93
CA ASN A 30 0.14 -14.87 22.77
C ASN A 30 -1.15 -15.68 22.54
N ASN A 31 -1.45 -16.07 21.31
CA ASN A 31 -2.61 -16.91 20.99
C ASN A 31 -2.50 -18.29 21.65
N LEU A 32 -1.34 -18.95 21.55
CA LEU A 32 -1.10 -20.23 22.23
C LEU A 32 -1.27 -20.08 23.74
N ILE A 33 -0.69 -19.04 24.35
CA ILE A 33 -0.78 -18.80 25.79
C ILE A 33 -2.24 -18.63 26.21
N GLN A 34 -3.04 -17.87 25.45
CA GLN A 34 -4.46 -17.70 25.73
C GLN A 34 -5.21 -19.04 25.69
N VAL A 35 -4.99 -19.84 24.65
CA VAL A 35 -5.61 -21.18 24.52
C VAL A 35 -5.18 -22.07 25.69
N ALA A 36 -3.91 -22.05 26.07
CA ALA A 36 -3.37 -22.82 27.18
C ALA A 36 -3.99 -22.39 28.54
N GLN A 37 -4.17 -21.09 28.78
CA GLN A 37 -4.82 -20.58 29.99
C GLN A 37 -6.30 -21.00 30.06
N VAL A 38 -7.01 -21.03 28.94
CA VAL A 38 -8.41 -21.49 28.86
C VAL A 38 -8.47 -23.02 29.05
N LEU A 39 -7.50 -23.76 28.50
CA LEU A 39 -7.36 -25.21 28.67
C LEU A 39 -7.09 -25.60 30.13
N MET A 40 -6.21 -24.88 30.83
CA MET A 40 -5.93 -25.09 32.25
C MET A 40 -7.16 -24.86 33.15
N LYS A 41 -8.15 -24.07 32.69
CA LYS A 41 -9.43 -23.86 33.36
C LYS A 41 -10.49 -24.90 33.00
N GLY A 42 -10.17 -25.88 32.14
CA GLY A 42 -11.10 -26.88 31.62
C GLY A 42 -12.11 -26.31 30.62
N GLN A 43 -11.82 -25.16 30.02
CA GLN A 43 -12.76 -24.43 29.14
C GLN A 43 -12.43 -24.57 27.64
N ALA A 44 -11.31 -25.22 27.30
CA ALA A 44 -10.91 -25.53 25.93
C ALA A 44 -10.70 -27.03 25.76
N ARG A 45 -10.73 -27.50 24.51
CA ARG A 45 -10.41 -28.90 24.18
C ARG A 45 -8.93 -29.04 23.82
N PRO A 46 -8.27 -30.17 24.15
CA PRO A 46 -6.85 -30.40 23.83
C PRO A 46 -6.50 -30.23 22.34
N GLU A 47 -7.44 -30.50 21.43
CA GLU A 47 -7.22 -30.36 19.98
C GLU A 47 -6.95 -28.90 19.57
N MET A 48 -7.59 -27.95 20.25
CA MET A 48 -7.35 -26.52 19.99
C MET A 48 -5.93 -26.12 20.40
N PHE A 49 -5.41 -26.72 21.47
CA PHE A 49 -4.06 -26.48 21.94
C PHE A 49 -3.03 -27.12 21.01
N GLN A 50 -3.29 -28.33 20.51
CA GLN A 50 -2.47 -28.98 19.47
C GLN A 50 -2.38 -28.13 18.19
N GLU A 51 -3.49 -27.57 17.71
CA GLU A 51 -3.49 -26.73 16.50
C GLU A 51 -2.60 -25.49 16.65
N GLN A 52 -2.65 -24.81 17.81
CA GLN A 52 -1.78 -23.67 18.07
C GLN A 52 -0.31 -24.07 18.23
N LEU A 53 -0.05 -25.24 18.83
CA LEU A 53 1.29 -25.82 18.89
C LEU A 53 1.86 -26.07 17.49
N ASP A 54 1.09 -26.69 16.60
CA ASP A 54 1.51 -26.99 15.23
C ASP A 54 1.85 -25.71 14.43
N ASN A 55 1.05 -24.66 14.61
CA ASN A 55 1.34 -23.35 14.01
C ASN A 55 2.67 -22.77 14.50
N LEU A 56 2.99 -22.93 15.78
CA LEU A 56 4.26 -22.46 16.35
C LEU A 56 5.46 -23.32 15.94
N TYR A 57 5.29 -24.64 15.79
CA TYR A 57 6.34 -25.47 15.18
C TYR A 57 6.65 -25.04 13.75
N TYR A 58 5.62 -24.72 12.97
CA TYR A 58 5.79 -24.20 11.62
C TYR A 58 6.50 -22.84 11.62
N LEU A 59 6.09 -21.92 12.50
CA LEU A 59 6.76 -20.63 12.68
C LEU A 59 8.23 -20.80 13.07
N HIS A 60 8.52 -21.63 14.08
CA HIS A 60 9.89 -21.95 14.52
C HIS A 60 10.75 -22.44 13.36
N LYS A 61 10.26 -23.40 12.58
CA LYS A 61 10.98 -23.93 11.41
C LYS A 61 11.32 -22.85 10.39
N ASN A 62 10.38 -21.93 10.13
CA ASN A 62 10.60 -20.82 9.20
C ASN A 62 11.62 -19.82 9.77
N MET A 63 11.54 -19.51 11.06
CA MET A 63 12.52 -18.64 11.72
C MET A 63 13.93 -19.23 11.66
N LEU A 64 14.08 -20.53 11.98
CA LEU A 64 15.37 -21.22 11.91
C LEU A 64 15.94 -21.19 10.48
N THR A 65 15.12 -21.51 9.48
CA THR A 65 15.51 -21.48 8.07
C THR A 65 15.95 -20.06 7.65
N ALA A 66 15.22 -19.03 8.09
CA ALA A 66 15.56 -17.64 7.81
C ALA A 66 16.87 -17.22 8.47
N VAL A 67 17.07 -17.56 9.75
CA VAL A 67 18.31 -17.25 10.49
C VAL A 67 19.51 -17.97 9.87
N GLU A 68 19.39 -19.25 9.51
CA GLU A 68 20.44 -20.01 8.81
C GLU A 68 20.83 -19.41 7.47
N PHE A 69 19.87 -18.85 6.74
CA PHE A 69 20.14 -18.18 5.48
C PHE A 69 20.81 -16.82 5.71
N LEU A 70 20.26 -16.00 6.60
CA LEU A 70 20.70 -14.62 6.82
C LEU A 70 22.04 -14.54 7.56
N SER A 71 22.30 -15.41 8.54
CA SER A 71 23.50 -15.39 9.37
C SER A 71 24.79 -15.55 8.56
N LYS A 72 24.75 -16.32 7.47
CA LYS A 72 25.88 -16.51 6.54
C LYS A 72 26.34 -15.20 5.94
N THR A 73 25.38 -14.35 5.60
CA THR A 73 25.59 -13.07 4.92
C THR A 73 25.51 -11.87 5.84
N GLN A 74 25.30 -12.07 7.15
CA GLN A 74 25.27 -10.96 8.08
C GLN A 74 26.60 -10.20 8.08
N PRO A 75 26.57 -8.85 8.18
CA PRO A 75 27.75 -8.06 8.44
C PRO A 75 28.54 -8.65 9.59
N LYS A 76 29.85 -8.85 9.38
CA LYS A 76 30.74 -9.48 10.36
C LYS A 76 31.16 -8.50 11.46
N THR A 77 30.20 -7.83 12.10
CA THR A 77 30.41 -6.90 13.21
C THR A 77 30.58 -7.65 14.53
N GLU A 78 31.14 -7.00 15.55
CA GLU A 78 31.24 -7.58 16.90
C GLU A 78 29.85 -7.92 17.47
N VAL A 79 28.85 -7.06 17.21
CA VAL A 79 27.46 -7.28 17.62
C VAL A 79 26.87 -8.53 16.96
N ALA A 80 27.10 -8.72 15.66
CA ALA A 80 26.63 -9.92 14.97
C ALA A 80 27.31 -11.19 15.51
N HIS A 81 28.61 -11.15 15.80
CA HIS A 81 29.32 -12.28 16.41
C HIS A 81 28.79 -12.64 17.80
N GLU A 82 28.36 -11.65 18.59
CA GLU A 82 27.77 -11.88 19.91
C GLU A 82 26.31 -12.37 19.80
N LYS A 83 25.48 -11.73 18.98
CA LYS A 83 24.03 -11.95 18.97
C LYS A 83 23.58 -13.14 18.14
N ILE A 84 24.25 -13.46 17.03
CA ILE A 84 23.84 -14.61 16.20
C ILE A 84 23.84 -15.93 16.98
N PRO A 85 24.88 -16.27 17.78
CA PRO A 85 24.86 -17.46 18.61
C PRO A 85 23.70 -17.48 19.62
N LEU A 86 23.38 -16.33 20.23
CA LEU A 86 22.24 -16.22 21.16
C LEU A 86 20.91 -16.46 20.45
N VAL A 87 20.74 -15.96 19.23
CA VAL A 87 19.54 -16.25 18.42
C VAL A 87 19.38 -17.76 18.20
N TYR A 88 20.46 -18.49 17.93
CA TYR A 88 20.38 -19.95 17.81
C TYR A 88 20.06 -20.64 19.15
N GLU A 89 20.66 -20.18 20.24
CA GLU A 89 20.36 -20.67 21.60
C GLU A 89 18.87 -20.47 21.93
N ASP A 90 18.32 -19.30 21.64
CA ASP A 90 16.92 -19.00 21.89
C ASP A 90 15.96 -19.74 20.96
N LEU A 91 16.33 -19.98 19.70
CA LEU A 91 15.53 -20.84 18.81
C LEU A 91 15.47 -22.29 19.34
N ASN A 92 16.60 -22.83 19.80
CA ASN A 92 16.62 -24.15 20.44
C ASN A 92 15.77 -24.17 21.72
N GLY A 93 15.90 -23.13 22.56
CA GLY A 93 15.08 -22.99 23.76
C GLY A 93 13.58 -22.83 23.47
N PHE A 94 13.24 -22.17 22.36
CA PHE A 94 11.88 -22.08 21.85
C PHE A 94 11.35 -23.47 21.46
N GLU A 95 12.12 -24.27 20.73
CA GLU A 95 11.76 -25.65 20.39
C GLU A 95 11.59 -26.52 21.65
N GLU A 96 12.50 -26.43 22.62
CA GLU A 96 12.37 -27.13 23.90
C GLU A 96 11.09 -26.73 24.64
N ALA A 97 10.70 -25.45 24.58
CA ALA A 97 9.46 -24.98 25.17
C ALA A 97 8.24 -25.61 24.47
N LEU A 98 8.26 -25.72 23.14
CA LEU A 98 7.19 -26.39 22.40
C LEU A 98 7.12 -27.89 22.70
N GLU A 99 8.25 -28.57 22.87
CA GLU A 99 8.29 -29.99 23.22
C GLU A 99 7.79 -30.23 24.66
N GLU A 100 8.14 -29.34 25.61
CA GLU A 100 7.57 -29.35 26.96
C GLU A 100 6.04 -29.21 26.93
N LEU A 101 5.52 -28.24 26.16
CA LEU A 101 4.07 -28.04 25.98
C LEU A 101 3.37 -29.26 25.37
N LYS A 102 4.05 -29.97 24.46
CA LYS A 102 3.53 -31.18 23.81
C LYS A 102 3.48 -32.38 24.76
N LEU A 103 4.28 -32.42 25.83
CA LEU A 103 4.18 -33.48 26.85
C LEU A 103 2.82 -33.49 27.54
N TYR A 104 2.21 -32.32 27.76
CA TYR A 104 0.84 -32.23 28.30
C TYR A 104 -0.16 -33.05 27.46
N LEU A 105 -0.02 -33.07 26.14
CA LEU A 105 -0.92 -33.81 25.26
C LEU A 105 -0.77 -35.34 25.39
N LYS A 106 0.33 -35.81 26.00
CA LYS A 106 0.59 -37.24 26.25
C LYS A 106 0.08 -37.69 27.62
N ASP A 107 0.28 -36.89 28.65
CA ASP A 107 0.05 -37.31 30.05
C ASP A 107 -0.99 -36.46 30.81
N ASN A 108 -1.53 -35.41 30.20
CA ASN A 108 -2.47 -34.44 30.77
C ASN A 108 -1.95 -33.69 32.02
N ASN A 109 -0.63 -33.63 32.22
CA ASN A 109 -0.05 -32.92 33.36
C ASN A 109 0.05 -31.41 33.08
N LEU A 110 -0.74 -30.60 33.82
CA LEU A 110 -0.78 -29.14 33.67
C LEU A 110 0.53 -28.43 34.03
N ASP A 111 1.46 -29.10 34.71
CA ASP A 111 2.78 -28.54 35.01
C ASP A 111 3.60 -28.29 33.72
N HIS A 112 3.45 -29.17 32.72
CA HIS A 112 4.06 -29.01 31.40
C HIS A 112 3.59 -27.73 30.70
N ILE A 113 2.31 -27.38 30.84
CA ILE A 113 1.77 -26.14 30.28
C ILE A 113 2.45 -24.93 30.90
N LYS A 114 2.58 -24.89 32.23
CA LYS A 114 3.18 -23.76 32.94
C LYS A 114 4.65 -23.56 32.56
N LYS A 115 5.45 -24.63 32.68
CA LYS A 115 6.87 -24.62 32.35
C LYS A 115 7.12 -24.26 30.90
N GLY A 116 6.34 -24.85 29.99
CA GLY A 116 6.42 -24.59 28.57
C GLY A 116 6.12 -23.12 28.23
N ILE A 117 5.06 -22.53 28.80
CA ILE A 117 4.72 -21.12 28.59
C ILE A 117 5.82 -20.20 29.12
N GLU A 118 6.33 -20.44 30.34
CA GLU A 118 7.37 -19.63 30.94
C GLU A 118 8.65 -19.60 30.07
N LYS A 119 9.09 -20.77 29.60
CA LYS A 119 10.21 -20.89 28.66
C LYS A 119 9.93 -20.19 27.33
N LEU A 120 8.72 -20.39 26.78
CA LEU A 120 8.34 -19.83 25.49
C LEU A 120 8.34 -18.30 25.52
N ILE A 121 7.83 -17.68 26.59
CA ILE A 121 7.87 -16.23 26.79
C ILE A 121 9.32 -15.74 26.82
N TYR A 122 10.16 -16.36 27.66
CA TYR A 122 11.55 -15.98 27.82
C TYR A 122 12.32 -15.97 26.49
N HIS A 123 12.29 -17.08 25.75
CA HIS A 123 13.00 -17.19 24.48
C HIS A 123 12.39 -16.32 23.38
N THR A 124 11.07 -16.14 23.37
CA THR A 124 10.42 -15.20 22.42
C THR A 124 10.93 -13.78 22.65
N ASP A 125 10.92 -13.30 23.89
CA ASP A 125 11.35 -11.94 24.19
C ASP A 125 12.84 -11.73 23.90
N SER A 126 13.68 -12.73 24.19
CA SER A 126 15.11 -12.67 23.89
C SER A 126 15.40 -12.69 22.38
N LEU A 127 14.64 -13.44 21.58
CA LEU A 127 14.71 -13.39 20.11
C LEU A 127 14.39 -11.99 19.58
N PHE A 128 13.32 -11.36 20.08
CA PHE A 128 12.96 -10.00 19.67
C PHE A 128 14.00 -8.97 20.11
N GLU A 129 14.59 -9.10 21.30
CA GLU A 129 15.67 -8.22 21.75
C GLU A 129 16.90 -8.36 20.85
N SER A 130 17.31 -9.59 20.55
CA SER A 130 18.43 -9.87 19.64
C SER A 130 18.18 -9.32 18.23
N ALA A 131 16.96 -9.48 17.71
CA ALA A 131 16.57 -8.91 16.42
C ALA A 131 16.60 -7.38 16.43
N ASP A 132 16.09 -6.73 17.48
CA ASP A 132 16.11 -5.27 17.63
C ASP A 132 17.56 -4.72 17.69
N ILE A 133 18.47 -5.44 18.35
CA ILE A 133 19.89 -5.08 18.44
C ILE A 133 20.60 -5.26 17.10
N LEU A 134 20.40 -6.41 16.43
CA LEU A 134 20.98 -6.69 15.12
C LEU A 134 20.55 -5.65 14.09
N LYS A 135 19.25 -5.33 14.05
CA LYS A 135 18.70 -4.32 13.15
C LYS A 135 19.35 -2.94 13.34
N LYS A 136 19.51 -2.50 14.59
CA LYS A 136 20.18 -1.21 14.88
C LYS A 136 21.67 -1.21 14.50
N ASP A 137 22.30 -2.37 14.50
CA ASP A 137 23.68 -2.49 14.06
C ASP A 137 23.80 -2.48 12.53
N GLU A 138 22.88 -3.15 11.84
CA GLU A 138 22.74 -3.11 10.38
C GLU A 138 22.52 -1.68 9.86
N GLU A 139 21.78 -0.84 10.57
CA GLU A 139 21.56 0.57 10.23
C GLU A 139 22.86 1.40 10.17
N LYS A 140 23.97 0.91 10.76
CA LYS A 140 25.29 1.56 10.71
C LYS A 140 26.13 1.09 9.51
N ILE A 141 25.70 0.02 8.83
CA ILE A 141 26.42 -0.53 7.69
C ILE A 141 26.27 0.42 6.51
N LYS A 142 27.34 0.55 5.73
CA LYS A 142 27.34 1.40 4.54
C LYS A 142 26.28 0.94 3.56
N THR A 143 25.33 1.82 3.26
CA THR A 143 24.41 1.69 2.13
C THR A 143 25.11 2.11 0.85
N PHE A 144 24.98 1.32 -0.22
CA PHE A 144 25.64 1.59 -1.51
C PHE A 144 24.73 2.28 -2.53
N CYS A 145 23.41 2.08 -2.42
CA CYS A 145 22.38 2.74 -3.21
C CYS A 145 21.02 2.64 -2.50
N ASP A 146 20.03 3.40 -2.96
CA ASP A 146 18.70 3.47 -2.33
C ASP A 146 17.89 2.17 -2.44
N SER A 147 18.22 1.31 -3.41
CA SER A 147 17.63 -0.03 -3.52
C SER A 147 18.27 -1.00 -2.51
N PRO A 148 17.52 -1.53 -1.52
CA PRO A 148 18.06 -2.46 -0.54
C PRO A 148 18.60 -3.75 -1.18
N MET A 149 17.92 -4.24 -2.23
CA MET A 149 18.30 -5.45 -2.95
C MET A 149 19.65 -5.28 -3.66
N LEU A 150 19.81 -4.16 -4.40
CA LEU A 150 21.05 -3.89 -5.12
C LEU A 150 22.18 -3.52 -4.16
N SER A 151 21.89 -2.77 -3.09
CA SER A 151 22.88 -2.46 -2.06
C SER A 151 23.42 -3.73 -1.39
N GLU A 152 22.55 -4.71 -1.16
CA GLU A 152 22.93 -6.02 -0.63
C GLU A 152 23.75 -6.84 -1.65
N LEU A 153 23.37 -6.82 -2.94
CA LEU A 153 24.17 -7.44 -4.00
C LEU A 153 25.59 -6.85 -4.05
N ILE A 154 25.71 -5.52 -4.03
CA ILE A 154 26.99 -4.81 -4.05
C ILE A 154 27.83 -5.16 -2.82
N ARG A 155 27.21 -5.15 -1.63
CA ARG A 155 27.88 -5.49 -0.37
C ARG A 155 28.43 -6.90 -0.37
N ILE A 156 27.60 -7.88 -0.77
CA ILE A 156 28.02 -9.28 -0.83
C ILE A 156 29.03 -9.49 -1.95
N GLY A 157 28.89 -8.86 -3.11
CA GLY A 157 29.87 -8.92 -4.20
C GLY A 157 31.25 -8.48 -3.74
N LYS A 158 31.36 -7.29 -3.15
CA LYS A 158 32.63 -6.80 -2.57
C LYS A 158 33.17 -7.75 -1.51
N GLY A 159 32.33 -8.26 -0.63
CA GLY A 159 32.77 -9.23 0.38
C GLY A 159 33.19 -10.59 -0.20
N VAL A 160 32.63 -11.06 -1.31
CA VAL A 160 33.15 -12.26 -2.01
C VAL A 160 34.51 -11.98 -2.64
N ALA A 161 34.66 -10.83 -3.31
CA ALA A 161 35.96 -10.41 -3.86
C ALA A 161 37.06 -10.27 -2.78
N GLU A 162 36.67 -9.89 -1.57
CA GLU A 162 37.54 -9.80 -0.38
C GLU A 162 37.72 -11.14 0.38
N GLY A 163 37.04 -12.22 -0.04
CA GLY A 163 37.09 -13.53 0.62
C GLY A 163 36.35 -13.62 1.97
N ILE A 164 35.44 -12.69 2.25
CA ILE A 164 34.63 -12.62 3.47
C ILE A 164 33.39 -13.53 3.36
N TYR A 165 32.80 -13.63 2.18
CA TYR A 165 31.60 -14.44 1.92
C TYR A 165 31.86 -15.53 0.87
N GLU A 166 31.02 -16.56 0.89
CA GLU A 166 31.06 -17.66 -0.09
C GLU A 166 30.42 -17.24 -1.43
N GLU A 167 30.96 -17.75 -2.53
CA GLU A 167 30.50 -17.51 -3.91
C GLU A 167 28.99 -17.78 -4.10
N GLU A 168 28.49 -18.85 -3.50
CA GLU A 168 27.08 -19.24 -3.53
C GLU A 168 26.15 -18.14 -2.96
N SER A 169 26.64 -17.33 -2.02
CA SER A 169 25.88 -16.23 -1.44
C SER A 169 25.68 -15.07 -2.43
N LEU A 170 26.70 -14.80 -3.27
CA LEU A 170 26.64 -13.83 -4.35
C LEU A 170 25.74 -14.33 -5.47
N LYS A 171 25.95 -15.59 -5.91
CA LYS A 171 25.21 -16.20 -7.01
C LYS A 171 23.69 -16.11 -6.83
N ARG A 172 23.17 -16.52 -5.67
CA ARG A 172 21.73 -16.47 -5.36
C ARG A 172 21.15 -15.05 -5.41
N ARG A 173 21.92 -14.05 -4.98
CA ARG A 173 21.49 -12.64 -4.99
C ARG A 173 21.48 -12.08 -6.39
N LEU A 174 22.50 -12.44 -7.19
CA LEU A 174 22.58 -12.07 -8.59
C LEU A 174 21.40 -12.63 -9.37
N GLU A 175 21.12 -13.93 -9.24
CA GLU A 175 19.97 -14.58 -9.89
C GLU A 175 18.63 -13.89 -9.54
N PHE A 176 18.44 -13.53 -8.27
CA PHE A 176 17.26 -12.80 -7.83
C PHE A 176 17.18 -11.38 -8.43
N CYS A 177 18.30 -10.65 -8.47
CA CYS A 177 18.35 -9.32 -9.06
C CYS A 177 18.11 -9.36 -10.57
N LYS A 178 18.66 -10.35 -11.29
CA LYS A 178 18.42 -10.56 -12.72
C LYS A 178 16.94 -10.82 -13.02
N ALA A 179 16.31 -11.76 -12.30
CA ALA A 179 14.88 -12.05 -12.50
C ALA A 179 13.99 -10.82 -12.23
N PHE A 180 14.32 -10.02 -11.21
CA PHE A 180 13.62 -8.77 -10.93
C PHE A 180 13.85 -7.73 -12.02
N HIS A 181 15.10 -7.59 -12.49
CA HIS A 181 15.47 -6.68 -13.55
C HIS A 181 14.77 -6.99 -14.87
N GLU A 182 14.72 -8.26 -15.28
CA GLU A 182 13.98 -8.70 -16.47
C GLU A 182 12.51 -8.27 -16.42
N THR A 183 11.87 -8.43 -15.26
CA THR A 183 10.47 -8.01 -15.05
C THR A 183 10.32 -6.49 -15.20
N VAL A 184 11.26 -5.70 -14.65
CA VAL A 184 11.23 -4.24 -14.78
C VAL A 184 11.45 -3.82 -16.23
N LEU A 185 12.40 -4.44 -16.93
CA LEU A 185 12.73 -4.15 -18.32
C LEU A 185 11.55 -4.43 -19.25
N GLU A 186 10.83 -5.53 -19.05
CA GLU A 186 9.60 -5.85 -19.80
C GLU A 186 8.54 -4.76 -19.60
N HIS A 187 8.23 -4.41 -18.35
CA HIS A 187 7.24 -3.36 -18.07
C HIS A 187 7.66 -1.99 -18.63
N MET A 188 8.95 -1.64 -18.55
CA MET A 188 9.44 -0.37 -19.10
C MET A 188 9.33 -0.33 -20.62
N LYS A 189 9.62 -1.44 -21.31
CA LYS A 189 9.43 -1.56 -22.77
C LYS A 189 7.97 -1.39 -23.16
N GLU A 190 7.04 -1.92 -22.37
CA GLU A 190 5.60 -1.71 -22.58
C GLU A 190 5.21 -0.23 -22.41
N LEU A 191 5.63 0.40 -21.31
CA LEU A 191 5.36 1.81 -21.00
C LEU A 191 5.91 2.76 -22.06
N MET A 192 7.08 2.48 -22.63
CA MET A 192 7.69 3.31 -23.68
C MET A 192 6.97 3.25 -25.03
N ASN A 193 6.10 2.26 -25.25
CA ASN A 193 5.29 2.19 -26.47
C ASN A 193 4.04 3.08 -26.39
N GLU A 194 3.76 3.65 -25.22
CA GLU A 194 2.67 4.59 -25.00
C GLU A 194 3.12 6.04 -25.21
N SER A 195 2.18 6.95 -25.43
CA SER A 195 2.51 8.38 -25.52
C SER A 195 2.85 8.94 -24.15
N TYR A 196 3.99 9.64 -24.03
CA TYR A 196 4.37 10.29 -22.79
C TYR A 196 3.44 11.44 -22.41
N ASP A 197 2.99 11.45 -21.16
CA ASP A 197 2.09 12.48 -20.63
C ASP A 197 2.81 13.80 -20.29
N THR A 198 4.14 13.77 -20.12
CA THR A 198 4.97 14.95 -19.77
C THR A 198 6.27 15.00 -20.59
N LYS A 199 6.85 16.20 -20.72
CA LYS A 199 8.15 16.38 -21.40
C LYS A 199 9.29 15.78 -20.60
N GLU A 200 9.15 15.76 -19.29
CA GLU A 200 10.07 15.11 -18.37
C GLU A 200 10.06 13.60 -18.59
N ALA A 201 8.89 12.97 -18.75
CA ALA A 201 8.79 11.55 -19.09
C ALA A 201 9.45 11.23 -20.45
N GLU A 202 9.21 12.06 -21.47
CA GLU A 202 9.85 11.92 -22.78
C GLU A 202 11.39 12.04 -22.71
N ARG A 203 11.91 12.91 -21.84
CA ARG A 203 13.36 13.11 -21.66
C ARG A 203 14.02 12.01 -20.83
N GLU A 204 13.36 11.57 -19.75
CA GLU A 204 13.94 10.59 -18.81
C GLU A 204 13.82 9.15 -19.33
N ALA A 205 12.83 8.83 -20.17
CA ALA A 205 12.65 7.49 -20.72
C ALA A 205 13.92 6.86 -21.35
N PRO A 206 14.66 7.53 -22.26
CA PRO A 206 15.90 6.97 -22.80
C PRO A 206 16.99 6.79 -21.73
N LEU A 207 17.08 7.68 -20.74
CA LEU A 207 18.05 7.57 -19.65
C LEU A 207 17.76 6.39 -18.73
N ILE A 208 16.47 6.14 -18.45
CA ILE A 208 16.02 4.97 -17.70
C ILE A 208 16.41 3.69 -18.43
N MET A 209 16.26 3.64 -19.76
CA MET A 209 16.66 2.48 -20.54
C MET A 209 18.18 2.28 -20.55
N GLU A 210 18.95 3.35 -20.77
CA GLU A 210 20.42 3.29 -20.70
C GLU A 210 20.89 2.80 -19.32
N ALA A 211 20.23 3.24 -18.23
CA ALA A 211 20.55 2.78 -16.88
C ALA A 211 20.16 1.32 -16.65
N LEU A 212 19.06 0.85 -17.25
CA LEU A 212 18.69 -0.57 -17.19
C LEU A 212 19.70 -1.43 -17.99
N ASP A 213 20.07 -1.02 -19.20
CA ASP A 213 21.08 -1.72 -20.00
C ASP A 213 22.43 -1.77 -19.26
N LEU A 214 22.85 -0.67 -18.64
CA LEU A 214 24.07 -0.62 -17.80
C LEU A 214 23.99 -1.56 -16.59
N MET A 215 22.79 -1.75 -16.01
CA MET A 215 22.58 -2.70 -14.92
C MET A 215 22.72 -4.14 -15.40
N GLU A 216 22.21 -4.45 -16.60
CA GLU A 216 22.37 -5.76 -17.24
C GLU A 216 23.84 -6.06 -17.52
N GLU A 217 24.59 -5.10 -18.09
CA GLU A 217 26.05 -5.20 -18.26
C GLU A 217 26.75 -5.48 -16.93
N GLY A 218 26.36 -4.77 -15.86
CA GLY A 218 26.88 -5.02 -14.52
C GLY A 218 26.60 -6.42 -13.99
N PHE A 219 25.45 -7.01 -14.31
CA PHE A 219 25.15 -8.40 -13.94
C PHE A 219 25.96 -9.41 -14.75
N GLU A 220 26.08 -9.20 -16.06
CA GLU A 220 26.90 -10.04 -16.95
C GLU A 220 28.37 -10.04 -16.52
N GLU A 221 28.88 -8.87 -16.14
CA GLU A 221 30.24 -8.71 -15.64
C GLU A 221 30.45 -9.51 -14.34
N ILE A 222 29.52 -9.46 -13.38
CA ILE A 222 29.57 -10.32 -12.18
C ILE A 222 29.50 -11.81 -12.57
N GLU A 223 28.78 -12.19 -13.63
CA GLU A 223 28.72 -13.59 -14.07
C GLU A 223 30.05 -14.12 -14.62
N LEU A 224 30.88 -13.26 -15.21
CA LEU A 224 32.21 -13.65 -15.72
C LEU A 224 33.11 -14.17 -14.60
N TYR A 225 32.97 -13.63 -13.37
CA TYR A 225 33.67 -14.15 -12.20
C TYR A 225 33.42 -15.65 -11.99
N PHE A 226 32.20 -16.15 -12.15
CA PHE A 226 31.90 -17.58 -11.97
C PHE A 226 32.48 -18.48 -13.08
N GLN A 227 33.02 -17.89 -14.15
CA GLN A 227 33.62 -18.63 -15.26
C GLN A 227 35.14 -18.73 -15.13
N ASN A 228 35.79 -17.67 -14.62
CA ASN A 228 37.26 -17.56 -14.60
C ASN A 228 37.86 -17.27 -13.21
N ASN A 229 37.03 -17.08 -12.19
CA ASN A 229 37.40 -16.77 -10.81
C ASN A 229 38.24 -15.50 -10.63
N ASP A 230 38.08 -14.49 -11.50
CA ASP A 230 38.76 -13.19 -11.36
C ASP A 230 37.90 -12.20 -10.55
N PRO A 231 38.29 -11.81 -9.32
CA PRO A 231 37.52 -10.89 -8.48
C PRO A 231 37.31 -9.50 -9.08
N GLU A 232 38.13 -9.06 -10.03
CA GLU A 232 37.97 -7.76 -10.69
C GLU A 232 36.63 -7.66 -11.42
N HIS A 233 36.15 -8.76 -12.02
CA HIS A 233 34.81 -8.85 -12.63
C HIS A 233 33.70 -8.54 -11.62
N ILE A 234 33.83 -8.98 -10.36
CA ILE A 234 32.86 -8.62 -9.33
C ILE A 234 32.93 -7.11 -9.05
N LEU A 235 34.13 -6.57 -8.88
CA LEU A 235 34.32 -5.16 -8.50
C LEU A 235 33.84 -4.20 -9.59
N GLU A 236 34.09 -4.52 -10.85
CA GLU A 236 33.59 -3.77 -12.01
C GLU A 236 32.07 -3.88 -12.10
N GLY A 237 31.53 -5.11 -12.10
CA GLY A 237 30.10 -5.32 -12.23
C GLY A 237 29.25 -4.70 -11.11
N VAL A 238 29.70 -4.77 -9.85
CA VAL A 238 28.97 -4.10 -8.74
C VAL A 238 29.05 -2.57 -8.82
N GLU A 239 30.08 -2.02 -9.45
CA GLU A 239 30.18 -0.57 -9.67
C GLU A 239 29.26 -0.11 -10.80
N LEU A 240 29.15 -0.88 -11.88
CA LEU A 240 28.15 -0.66 -12.95
C LEU A 240 26.72 -0.71 -12.38
N VAL A 241 26.39 -1.73 -11.59
CA VAL A 241 25.09 -1.83 -10.91
C VAL A 241 24.83 -0.63 -9.99
N ARG A 242 25.85 -0.15 -9.27
CA ARG A 242 25.72 1.03 -8.40
C ARG A 242 25.42 2.30 -9.20
N GLN A 243 26.13 2.51 -10.31
CA GLN A 243 25.92 3.65 -11.19
C GLN A 243 24.53 3.62 -11.83
N ALA A 244 24.13 2.47 -12.36
CA ALA A 244 22.77 2.27 -12.89
C ALA A 244 21.69 2.57 -11.84
N ALA A 245 21.87 2.09 -10.60
CA ALA A 245 20.91 2.35 -9.52
C ALA A 245 20.82 3.85 -9.15
N GLU A 246 21.94 4.58 -9.22
CA GLU A 246 21.99 6.03 -8.97
C GLU A 246 21.25 6.80 -10.07
N GLU A 247 21.49 6.46 -11.34
CA GLU A 247 20.79 7.07 -12.49
C GLU A 247 19.28 6.81 -12.43
N LEU A 248 18.86 5.58 -12.12
CA LEU A 248 17.44 5.26 -11.95
C LEU A 248 16.79 6.05 -10.80
N SER A 249 17.50 6.21 -9.67
CA SER A 249 17.01 7.01 -8.53
C SER A 249 16.85 8.50 -8.92
N ASN A 250 17.82 9.04 -9.67
CA ASN A 250 17.77 10.41 -10.17
C ASN A 250 16.58 10.62 -11.12
N SER A 251 16.40 9.76 -12.12
CA SER A 251 15.26 9.85 -13.04
C SER A 251 13.93 9.69 -12.32
N TYR A 252 13.84 8.77 -11.35
CA TYR A 252 12.63 8.64 -10.52
C TYR A 252 12.32 9.94 -9.74
N SER A 253 13.32 10.58 -9.15
CA SER A 253 13.15 11.85 -8.44
C SER A 253 12.64 12.97 -9.36
N ILE A 254 13.18 13.05 -10.58
CA ILE A 254 12.74 14.01 -11.60
C ILE A 254 11.28 13.78 -11.97
N LEU A 255 10.90 12.52 -12.26
CA LEU A 255 9.53 12.18 -12.63
C LEU A 255 8.55 12.40 -11.48
N ALA A 256 8.90 12.02 -10.26
CA ALA A 256 8.08 12.25 -9.08
C ALA A 256 7.82 13.74 -8.86
N LYS A 257 8.84 14.58 -9.04
CA LYS A 257 8.70 16.03 -8.96
C LYS A 257 7.85 16.60 -10.09
N ALA A 258 8.00 16.10 -11.32
CA ALA A 258 7.19 16.53 -12.45
C ALA A 258 5.69 16.23 -12.23
N VAL A 259 5.38 15.09 -11.61
CA VAL A 259 4.00 14.75 -11.21
C VAL A 259 3.51 15.71 -10.13
N GLU A 260 4.31 15.97 -9.09
CA GLU A 260 3.94 16.91 -8.01
C GLU A 260 3.71 18.34 -8.54
N ASP A 261 4.56 18.81 -9.46
CA ASP A 261 4.44 20.13 -10.07
C ASP A 261 3.20 20.19 -10.99
N ALA A 262 2.91 19.14 -11.76
CA ALA A 262 1.70 19.05 -12.57
C ALA A 262 0.42 19.03 -11.70
N GLU A 263 0.45 18.37 -10.54
CA GLU A 263 -0.64 18.40 -9.57
C GLU A 263 -0.84 19.80 -8.98
N LYS A 264 0.25 20.50 -8.62
CA LYS A 264 0.20 21.88 -8.12
C LYS A 264 -0.30 22.87 -9.15
N GLU A 265 0.15 22.76 -10.41
CA GLU A 265 -0.36 23.61 -11.50
C GLU A 265 -1.85 23.36 -11.74
N ALA A 266 -2.28 22.10 -11.70
CA ALA A 266 -3.69 21.75 -11.78
C ALA A 266 -4.49 22.32 -10.59
N GLU A 267 -3.91 22.40 -9.39
CA GLU A 267 -4.54 23.04 -8.22
C GLU A 267 -4.58 24.58 -8.36
N GLU A 268 -3.51 25.23 -8.79
CA GLU A 268 -3.45 26.70 -8.96
C GLU A 268 -4.38 27.19 -10.08
N GLU A 269 -4.50 26.45 -11.18
CA GLU A 269 -5.45 26.75 -12.26
C GLU A 269 -6.91 26.49 -11.88
N THR A 270 -7.19 25.77 -10.78
CA THR A 270 -8.56 25.49 -10.32
C THR A 270 -9.20 26.59 -9.47
N VAL A 271 -8.50 27.68 -9.12
CA VAL A 271 -9.10 28.81 -8.38
C VAL A 271 -9.75 29.80 -9.38
N PRO A 272 -11.09 29.87 -9.48
CA PRO A 272 -11.73 30.78 -10.43
C PRO A 272 -11.53 32.22 -9.95
N LYS A 273 -10.78 33.02 -10.74
CA LYS A 273 -10.56 34.46 -10.46
C LYS A 273 -11.86 35.29 -10.49
N GLU A 274 -12.94 34.73 -11.04
CA GLU A 274 -14.27 35.32 -11.07
C GLU A 274 -15.34 34.23 -10.82
N LYS A 275 -16.32 34.51 -9.95
CA LYS A 275 -17.54 33.70 -9.80
C LYS A 275 -18.60 34.22 -10.76
N ILE A 276 -19.33 33.36 -11.46
CA ILE A 276 -20.49 33.79 -12.25
C ILE A 276 -21.76 33.43 -11.49
N CYS A 277 -22.66 34.39 -11.30
CA CYS A 277 -23.97 34.08 -10.76
C CYS A 277 -24.74 33.20 -11.75
N PHE A 278 -24.95 31.93 -11.38
CA PHE A 278 -25.61 30.94 -12.25
C PHE A 278 -27.04 31.33 -12.68
N LYS A 279 -27.72 32.21 -11.93
CA LYS A 279 -29.07 32.69 -12.29
C LYS A 279 -29.07 33.84 -13.28
N CYS A 280 -28.18 34.82 -13.14
CA CYS A 280 -28.26 36.09 -13.90
C CYS A 280 -27.02 36.41 -14.73
N GLY A 281 -26.01 35.55 -14.70
CA GLY A 281 -24.80 35.63 -15.53
C GLY A 281 -23.83 36.74 -15.17
N ILE A 282 -24.06 37.50 -14.09
CA ILE A 282 -23.14 38.56 -13.68
C ILE A 282 -21.85 37.96 -13.11
N LYS A 283 -20.71 38.48 -13.55
CA LYS A 283 -19.39 38.16 -13.00
C LYS A 283 -19.21 38.88 -11.66
N LEU A 284 -18.72 38.14 -10.67
CA LEU A 284 -18.59 38.54 -9.28
C LEU A 284 -17.18 38.22 -8.80
N GLN A 285 -16.67 39.06 -7.91
CA GLN A 285 -15.41 38.76 -7.22
C GLN A 285 -15.58 37.54 -6.30
N PRO A 286 -14.53 36.74 -6.06
CA PRO A 286 -14.61 35.48 -5.30
C PRO A 286 -15.22 35.61 -3.89
N GLU A 287 -15.14 36.78 -3.26
CA GLU A 287 -15.59 37.03 -1.89
C GLU A 287 -17.10 37.29 -1.78
N ILE A 288 -17.78 37.51 -2.92
CA ILE A 288 -19.21 37.83 -2.94
C ILE A 288 -20.04 36.58 -2.68
N LYS A 289 -20.66 36.53 -1.48
CA LYS A 289 -21.51 35.40 -1.03
C LYS A 289 -22.96 35.49 -1.50
N ILE A 290 -23.44 36.67 -1.87
CA ILE A 290 -24.82 36.91 -2.33
C ILE A 290 -24.77 37.79 -3.58
N CYS A 291 -25.43 37.38 -4.65
CA CYS A 291 -25.45 38.14 -5.90
C CYS A 291 -26.12 39.52 -5.71
N PRO A 292 -25.45 40.64 -5.98
CA PRO A 292 -26.03 41.97 -5.83
C PRO A 292 -27.17 42.25 -6.82
N LYS A 293 -27.25 41.51 -7.94
CA LYS A 293 -28.28 41.71 -8.97
C LYS A 293 -29.56 40.90 -8.72
N CYS A 294 -29.45 39.67 -8.24
CA CYS A 294 -30.61 38.78 -8.08
C CYS A 294 -30.78 38.20 -6.68
N HIS A 295 -29.91 38.59 -5.74
CA HIS A 295 -29.95 38.32 -4.29
C HIS A 295 -29.97 36.84 -3.92
N ILE A 296 -29.41 36.00 -4.80
CA ILE A 296 -29.25 34.56 -4.57
C ILE A 296 -27.87 34.28 -3.95
N PRO A 297 -27.77 33.36 -2.97
CA PRO A 297 -26.50 32.89 -2.44
C PRO A 297 -25.62 32.27 -3.54
N ILE A 298 -24.37 32.67 -3.60
CA ILE A 298 -23.38 32.12 -4.53
C ILE A 298 -22.58 31.04 -3.79
N PRO A 299 -22.54 29.79 -4.29
CA PRO A 299 -21.75 28.72 -3.68
C PRO A 299 -20.29 29.13 -3.48
N ASP A 300 -19.73 28.86 -2.30
CA ASP A 300 -18.31 29.14 -2.06
C ASP A 300 -17.47 28.04 -2.69
N MET A 301 -16.72 28.41 -3.74
CA MET A 301 -15.92 27.48 -4.56
C MET A 301 -14.45 27.52 -4.16
N ARG A 302 -14.09 28.13 -3.03
CA ARG A 302 -12.72 28.06 -2.51
C ARG A 302 -12.43 26.61 -2.10
N PRO A 303 -11.27 26.05 -2.49
CA PRO A 303 -10.68 24.98 -1.70
C PRO A 303 -10.60 25.46 -0.26
N ILE A 304 -10.93 24.61 0.70
CA ILE A 304 -10.83 24.94 2.12
C ILE A 304 -9.38 25.34 2.38
N ASP A 305 -9.14 26.63 2.65
CA ASP A 305 -7.83 27.16 2.99
C ASP A 305 -7.26 26.35 4.16
N LYS A 306 -6.04 25.84 3.95
CA LYS A 306 -5.00 25.49 4.93
C LYS A 306 -5.36 25.76 6.40
N GLU A 307 -6.21 24.94 7.00
CA GLU A 307 -5.93 24.52 8.36
C GLU A 307 -4.94 23.36 8.23
N LYS A 308 -3.80 23.49 8.92
CA LYS A 308 -2.78 22.47 9.02
C LYS A 308 -3.43 21.17 9.50
N VAL A 309 -3.87 20.34 8.56
CA VAL A 309 -4.14 18.94 8.84
C VAL A 309 -2.76 18.34 9.04
N ASP A 310 -2.48 17.93 10.27
CA ASP A 310 -1.28 17.18 10.62
C ASP A 310 -0.98 16.16 9.52
N GLU A 311 0.17 16.33 8.87
CA GLU A 311 0.74 15.37 7.94
C GLU A 311 1.02 14.08 8.72
N ARG A 312 0.03 13.20 8.75
CA ARG A 312 0.21 11.77 8.94
C ARG A 312 -0.65 11.06 7.90
N PRO A 313 -0.14 10.80 6.69
CA PRO A 313 -0.73 9.77 5.87
C PRO A 313 -0.27 8.45 6.47
N THR A 314 -1.16 7.67 7.07
CA THR A 314 -1.00 6.21 7.15
C THR A 314 -2.24 5.59 7.77
N VAL A 315 -3.17 5.14 6.93
CA VAL A 315 -3.92 3.93 7.24
C VAL A 315 -3.66 2.98 6.09
N ARG A 316 -2.79 1.99 6.34
CA ARG A 316 -2.68 0.80 5.50
C ARG A 316 -3.97 0.01 5.68
N ILE A 317 -4.73 -0.17 4.60
CA ILE A 317 -5.82 -1.15 4.57
C ILE A 317 -5.16 -2.46 4.17
N ASP A 318 -5.05 -3.40 5.10
CA ASP A 318 -4.60 -4.75 4.79
C ASP A 318 -5.75 -5.47 4.08
N VAL A 319 -5.74 -5.42 2.74
CA VAL A 319 -6.68 -6.14 1.89
C VAL A 319 -6.04 -7.48 1.56
N GLY A 320 -6.58 -8.54 2.15
CA GLY A 320 -6.16 -9.91 1.81
C GLY A 320 -6.10 -10.14 0.30
N GLU A 321 -5.02 -10.78 -0.11
CA GLU A 321 -4.74 -11.44 -1.41
C GLU A 321 -4.81 -10.65 -2.72
N THR A 322 -4.94 -9.32 -2.71
CA THR A 322 -4.65 -8.51 -3.91
C THR A 322 -3.56 -7.49 -3.62
N ARG A 323 -2.33 -7.84 -3.99
CA ARG A 323 -1.20 -6.91 -4.10
C ARG A 323 -1.41 -6.02 -5.32
N ASP A 324 -2.20 -4.96 -5.16
CA ASP A 324 -2.16 -3.79 -6.04
C ASP A 324 -2.34 -2.55 -5.16
N LEU A 325 -1.21 -1.96 -4.75
CA LEU A 325 -1.16 -0.71 -4.01
C LEU A 325 -1.21 0.45 -5.01
N VAL A 326 -2.41 0.75 -5.51
CA VAL A 326 -2.72 2.06 -6.09
C VAL A 326 -3.36 2.87 -4.97
N THR A 327 -2.79 4.03 -4.63
CA THR A 327 -3.51 5.01 -3.79
C THR A 327 -4.78 5.38 -4.56
N PRO A 328 -5.99 4.99 -4.11
CA PRO A 328 -7.17 5.19 -4.92
C PRO A 328 -7.39 6.71 -5.11
N MET A 329 -7.49 7.15 -6.36
CA MET A 329 -7.85 8.54 -6.66
C MET A 329 -9.32 8.75 -6.27
N MET A 330 -9.53 9.35 -5.09
CA MET A 330 -10.85 9.49 -4.49
C MET A 330 -11.40 10.91 -4.65
N THR A 331 -12.67 11.04 -5.03
CA THR A 331 -13.35 12.34 -4.94
C THR A 331 -13.45 12.79 -3.47
N PRO A 332 -13.55 14.11 -3.17
CA PRO A 332 -13.68 14.60 -1.80
C PRO A 332 -14.85 13.99 -1.02
N ASN A 333 -15.93 13.59 -1.71
CA ASN A 333 -17.10 12.97 -1.09
C ASN A 333 -16.84 11.52 -0.69
N VAL A 334 -16.03 10.80 -1.47
CA VAL A 334 -15.67 9.40 -1.22
C VAL A 334 -14.62 9.31 -0.11
N LYS A 335 -13.68 10.27 -0.08
CA LYS A 335 -12.76 10.44 1.06
C LYS A 335 -13.52 10.70 2.36
N LYS A 336 -14.53 11.58 2.34
CA LYS A 336 -15.36 11.84 3.54
C LYS A 336 -16.04 10.58 4.05
N ILE A 337 -16.54 9.70 3.18
CA ILE A 337 -17.15 8.43 3.59
C ILE A 337 -16.12 7.45 4.15
N TYR A 338 -14.93 7.39 3.56
CA TYR A 338 -13.85 6.60 4.09
C TYR A 338 -13.43 7.06 5.49
N ASP A 339 -13.17 8.35 5.66
CA ASP A 339 -12.81 8.95 6.95
C ASP A 339 -13.93 8.69 7.99
N THR A 340 -15.18 8.84 7.58
CA THR A 340 -16.37 8.54 8.39
C THR A 340 -16.43 7.06 8.81
N ALA A 341 -16.11 6.13 7.91
CA ALA A 341 -16.09 4.70 8.23
C ALA A 341 -14.94 4.33 9.18
N VAL A 342 -13.77 4.96 9.02
CA VAL A 342 -12.64 4.81 9.94
C VAL A 342 -12.97 5.38 11.32
N GLU A 343 -13.55 6.57 11.39
CA GLU A 343 -14.01 7.17 12.65
C GLU A 343 -15.05 6.30 13.36
N PHE A 344 -15.96 5.70 12.60
CA PHE A 344 -16.96 4.79 13.15
C PHE A 344 -16.34 3.49 13.70
N MET A 345 -15.41 2.86 12.95
CA MET A 345 -14.67 1.68 13.43
C MET A 345 -13.85 1.96 14.70
N GLN A 346 -13.29 3.16 14.79
CA GLN A 346 -12.53 3.62 15.96
C GLN A 346 -13.43 4.07 17.12
N LYS A 347 -14.76 3.94 16.99
CA LYS A 347 -15.77 4.38 17.97
C LYS A 347 -15.69 5.88 18.30
N LYS A 348 -15.20 6.69 17.36
CA LYS A 348 -15.10 8.15 17.50
C LYS A 348 -16.41 8.87 17.20
N ILE A 349 -17.26 8.26 16.38
CA ILE A 349 -18.61 8.77 16.05
C ILE A 349 -19.67 7.71 16.38
N SER A 350 -20.91 8.13 16.63
CA SER A 350 -22.01 7.24 16.95
C SER A 350 -22.60 6.57 15.69
N SER A 351 -23.38 5.50 15.88
CA SER A 351 -24.13 4.86 14.78
C SER A 351 -25.13 5.82 14.11
N GLU A 352 -25.71 6.73 14.89
CA GLU A 352 -26.61 7.77 14.40
C GLU A 352 -25.87 8.79 13.53
N GLU A 353 -24.68 9.21 13.96
CA GLU A 353 -23.82 10.12 13.22
C GLU A 353 -23.28 9.46 11.94
N PHE A 354 -22.86 8.20 12.01
CA PHE A 354 -22.46 7.41 10.85
C PHE A 354 -23.61 7.29 9.83
N THR A 355 -24.81 6.96 10.28
CA THR A 355 -26.01 6.86 9.44
C THR A 355 -26.34 8.19 8.75
N ALA A 356 -26.27 9.30 9.48
CA ALA A 356 -26.52 10.63 8.92
C ALA A 356 -25.53 11.01 7.81
N ARG A 357 -24.26 10.57 7.92
CA ARG A 357 -23.24 10.76 6.88
C ARG A 357 -23.49 9.89 5.64
N LEU A 358 -23.93 8.65 5.83
CA LEU A 358 -24.36 7.79 4.72
C LEU A 358 -25.61 8.36 4.01
N ASP A 359 -26.57 8.89 4.76
CA ASP A 359 -27.79 9.53 4.24
C ASP A 359 -27.47 10.79 3.43
N TRP A 360 -26.52 11.59 3.90
CA TRP A 360 -26.05 12.77 3.19
C TRP A 360 -25.47 12.42 1.81
N LEU A 361 -24.57 11.42 1.73
CA LEU A 361 -23.99 11.04 0.45
C LEU A 361 -25.03 10.39 -0.47
N ASP A 362 -25.90 9.53 0.06
CA ASP A 362 -27.00 8.94 -0.72
C ASP A 362 -27.93 10.03 -1.29
N GLY A 363 -28.17 11.11 -0.52
CA GLY A 363 -28.90 12.29 -0.98
C GLY A 363 -28.23 12.99 -2.16
N ILE A 364 -26.90 13.17 -2.11
CA ILE A 364 -26.11 13.72 -3.23
C ILE A 364 -26.21 12.81 -4.45
N LEU A 365 -26.02 11.50 -4.29
CA LEU A 365 -26.06 10.53 -5.38
C LEU A 365 -27.46 10.45 -6.03
N LYS A 366 -28.53 10.54 -5.24
CA LYS A 366 -29.92 10.63 -5.74
C LYS A 366 -30.14 11.91 -6.55
N GLN A 367 -29.66 13.05 -6.06
CA GLN A 367 -29.76 14.31 -6.79
C GLN A 367 -28.98 14.24 -8.12
N SER A 368 -27.77 13.68 -8.12
CA SER A 368 -26.97 13.48 -9.33
C SER A 368 -27.66 12.55 -10.34
N GLU A 369 -28.27 11.46 -9.87
CA GLU A 369 -29.02 10.54 -10.73
C GLU A 369 -30.27 11.20 -11.33
N GLU A 370 -31.02 11.98 -10.54
CA GLU A 370 -32.18 12.72 -11.04
C GLU A 370 -31.82 13.79 -12.06
N THR A 371 -30.70 14.49 -11.86
CA THR A 371 -30.18 15.46 -12.83
C THR A 371 -29.85 14.75 -14.13
N LEU A 372 -29.14 13.61 -14.08
CA LEU A 372 -28.79 12.83 -15.27
C LEU A 372 -30.03 12.35 -16.05
N ARG A 373 -31.08 11.92 -15.35
CA ARG A 373 -32.33 11.46 -15.98
C ARG A 373 -33.11 12.59 -16.66
N LYS A 374 -32.99 13.82 -16.19
CA LYS A 374 -33.72 15.00 -16.70
C LYS A 374 -32.98 15.70 -17.84
N GLU A 375 -31.66 15.50 -17.95
CA GLU A 375 -30.83 16.07 -19.00
C GLU A 375 -31.01 15.30 -20.32
N LYS A 376 -31.30 16.02 -21.41
CA LYS A 376 -31.20 15.46 -22.76
C LYS A 376 -29.78 15.68 -23.26
N LEU A 377 -29.12 14.59 -23.68
CA LEU A 377 -27.83 14.68 -24.34
C LEU A 377 -27.94 15.62 -25.55
N PRO A 378 -26.94 16.51 -25.79
CA PRO A 378 -26.92 17.35 -26.97
C PRO A 378 -26.91 16.49 -28.24
N GLU A 379 -27.59 16.95 -29.29
CA GLU A 379 -27.49 16.31 -30.61
C GLU A 379 -26.10 16.58 -31.18
N LEU A 380 -25.23 15.57 -31.10
CA LEU A 380 -23.87 15.62 -31.64
C LEU A 380 -23.84 15.09 -33.07
N THR A 381 -23.15 15.78 -33.97
CA THR A 381 -23.02 15.37 -35.38
C THR A 381 -21.83 14.43 -35.62
N ASP A 382 -20.84 14.45 -34.74
CA ASP A 382 -19.63 13.63 -34.83
C ASP A 382 -19.82 12.29 -34.08
N GLU A 383 -19.46 11.18 -34.74
CA GLU A 383 -19.67 9.83 -34.21
C GLU A 383 -18.70 9.48 -33.08
N ARG A 384 -17.49 10.05 -33.07
CA ARG A 384 -16.51 9.87 -32.00
C ARG A 384 -16.93 10.64 -30.75
N GLU A 385 -17.48 11.84 -30.90
CA GLU A 385 -18.06 12.62 -29.79
C GLU A 385 -19.27 11.91 -29.17
N LYS A 386 -20.13 11.27 -29.97
CA LYS A 386 -21.23 10.44 -29.46
C LYS A 386 -20.73 9.25 -28.64
N GLN A 387 -19.69 8.56 -29.11
CA GLN A 387 -19.12 7.41 -28.39
C GLN A 387 -18.51 7.84 -27.05
N ILE A 388 -17.77 8.95 -27.00
CA ILE A 388 -17.21 9.49 -25.76
C ILE A 388 -18.32 9.90 -24.79
N MET A 389 -19.39 10.55 -25.29
CA MET A 389 -20.51 10.97 -24.47
C MET A 389 -21.27 9.78 -23.87
N GLU A 390 -21.50 8.73 -24.67
CA GLU A 390 -22.16 7.51 -24.21
C GLU A 390 -21.29 6.75 -23.19
N GLN A 391 -19.98 6.64 -23.42
CA GLN A 391 -19.04 6.05 -22.46
C GLN A 391 -18.98 6.85 -21.15
N THR A 392 -18.98 8.18 -21.23
CA THR A 392 -18.99 9.07 -20.06
C THR A 392 -20.28 8.88 -19.25
N LYS A 393 -21.42 8.77 -19.92
CA LYS A 393 -22.71 8.51 -19.27
C LYS A 393 -22.72 7.14 -18.58
N GLN A 394 -22.24 6.09 -19.26
CA GLN A 394 -22.16 4.74 -18.69
C GLN A 394 -21.24 4.70 -17.46
N LEU A 395 -20.07 5.34 -17.53
CA LEU A 395 -19.17 5.47 -16.38
C LEU A 395 -19.81 6.21 -15.21
N PHE A 396 -20.58 7.27 -15.49
CA PHE A 396 -21.27 8.02 -14.45
C PHE A 396 -22.40 7.21 -13.79
N GLU A 397 -23.21 6.49 -14.58
CA GLU A 397 -24.26 5.60 -14.09
C GLU A 397 -23.69 4.45 -13.24
N MET A 398 -22.60 3.83 -13.71
CA MET A 398 -21.88 2.80 -12.95
C MET A 398 -21.28 3.37 -11.66
N GLY A 399 -20.68 4.56 -11.71
CA GLY A 399 -20.11 5.23 -10.55
C GLY A 399 -21.16 5.55 -9.47
N ILE A 400 -22.34 6.03 -9.86
CA ILE A 400 -23.47 6.24 -8.94
C ILE A 400 -23.96 4.90 -8.37
N LYS A 401 -24.14 3.88 -9.21
CA LYS A 401 -24.64 2.57 -8.80
C LYS A 401 -23.72 1.92 -7.76
N GLU A 402 -22.43 1.80 -8.06
CA GLU A 402 -21.45 1.19 -7.15
C GLU A 402 -21.30 1.99 -5.85
N SER A 403 -21.38 3.33 -5.92
CA SER A 403 -21.38 4.17 -4.72
C SER A 403 -22.60 3.90 -3.83
N LYS A 404 -23.79 3.71 -4.43
CA LYS A 404 -25.01 3.39 -3.69
C LYS A 404 -24.99 1.98 -3.10
N GLU A 405 -24.51 1.00 -3.86
CA GLU A 405 -24.30 -0.38 -3.38
C GLU A 405 -23.32 -0.37 -2.18
N GLY A 406 -22.24 0.39 -2.28
CA GLY A 406 -21.29 0.56 -1.18
C GLY A 406 -21.93 1.15 0.08
N LEU A 407 -22.74 2.20 -0.05
CA LEU A 407 -23.48 2.78 1.07
C LEU A 407 -24.52 1.82 1.67
N GLN A 408 -25.16 0.98 0.85
CA GLN A 408 -26.11 -0.04 1.33
C GLN A 408 -25.38 -1.13 2.12
N GLU A 409 -24.24 -1.58 1.64
CA GLU A 409 -23.41 -2.58 2.32
C GLU A 409 -22.93 -2.04 3.68
N MET A 410 -22.48 -0.78 3.75
CA MET A 410 -22.15 -0.14 5.03
C MET A 410 -23.33 -0.07 6.01
N ARG A 411 -24.57 0.00 5.51
CA ARG A 411 -25.77 -0.07 6.37
C ARG A 411 -26.10 -1.49 6.82
N LEU A 412 -25.69 -2.51 6.09
CA LEU A 412 -25.80 -3.90 6.56
C LEU A 412 -24.87 -4.15 7.74
N TYR A 413 -23.69 -3.50 7.76
CA TYR A 413 -22.82 -3.52 8.94
C TYR A 413 -23.52 -3.01 10.20
N LEU A 414 -24.36 -1.97 10.10
CA LEU A 414 -25.13 -1.45 11.23
C LEU A 414 -26.18 -2.42 11.80
N LYS A 415 -26.54 -3.47 11.05
CA LYS A 415 -27.55 -4.46 11.46
C LYS A 415 -26.93 -5.73 12.00
N ASP A 416 -25.89 -6.21 11.31
CA ASP A 416 -25.35 -7.55 11.53
C ASP A 416 -23.92 -7.54 12.10
N GLU A 417 -23.32 -6.34 12.26
CA GLU A 417 -21.95 -6.08 12.75
C GLU A 417 -20.85 -6.91 12.06
N ASN A 418 -21.14 -7.48 10.89
CA ASN A 418 -20.21 -8.28 10.13
C ASN A 418 -19.21 -7.37 9.40
N PRO A 419 -17.90 -7.38 9.77
CA PRO A 419 -16.91 -6.46 9.20
C PRO A 419 -16.76 -6.53 7.68
N SER A 420 -17.13 -7.67 7.07
CA SER A 420 -17.10 -7.80 5.61
C SER A 420 -18.03 -6.81 4.92
N TYR A 421 -19.16 -6.44 5.54
CA TYR A 421 -20.09 -5.47 4.96
C TYR A 421 -19.50 -4.05 4.93
N LEU A 422 -18.77 -3.65 5.97
CA LEU A 422 -18.11 -2.35 6.01
C LEU A 422 -16.94 -2.31 5.02
N GLN A 423 -16.14 -3.37 4.96
CA GLN A 423 -15.03 -3.50 4.02
C GLN A 423 -15.49 -3.49 2.56
N ASN A 424 -16.47 -4.34 2.22
CA ASN A 424 -17.05 -4.40 0.89
C ASN A 424 -17.70 -3.05 0.51
N GLY A 425 -18.39 -2.43 1.47
CA GLY A 425 -19.00 -1.12 1.29
C GLY A 425 -17.99 -0.04 0.94
N ILE A 426 -16.86 0.01 1.65
CA ILE A 426 -15.76 0.96 1.39
C ILE A 426 -15.17 0.72 0.00
N LEU A 427 -14.88 -0.54 -0.35
CA LEU A 427 -14.32 -0.88 -1.66
C LEU A 427 -15.26 -0.51 -2.80
N GLN A 428 -16.55 -0.75 -2.67
CA GLN A 428 -17.55 -0.37 -3.67
C GLN A 428 -17.70 1.15 -3.78
N ALA A 429 -17.66 1.87 -2.66
CA ALA A 429 -17.68 3.34 -2.66
C ALA A 429 -16.43 3.94 -3.31
N ILE A 430 -15.26 3.31 -3.13
CA ILE A 430 -14.00 3.71 -3.80
C ILE A 430 -14.11 3.48 -5.31
N ARG A 431 -14.50 2.27 -5.75
CA ARG A 431 -14.66 1.94 -7.17
C ARG A 431 -15.69 2.84 -7.88
N GLY A 432 -16.78 3.17 -7.19
CA GLY A 432 -17.76 4.13 -7.67
C GLY A 432 -17.19 5.55 -7.74
N GLY A 433 -16.40 5.94 -6.74
CA GLY A 433 -15.67 7.21 -6.68
C GLY A 433 -14.69 7.42 -7.82
N GLU A 434 -13.91 6.40 -8.17
CA GLU A 434 -12.95 6.42 -9.28
C GLU A 434 -13.65 6.66 -10.62
N LYS A 435 -14.77 5.98 -10.86
CA LYS A 435 -15.58 6.18 -12.08
C LYS A 435 -16.15 7.59 -12.16
N LEU A 436 -16.63 8.14 -11.05
CA LEU A 436 -17.12 9.52 -10.99
C LEU A 436 -15.99 10.53 -11.19
N TYR A 437 -14.79 10.25 -10.69
CA TYR A 437 -13.60 11.05 -10.93
C TYR A 437 -13.17 11.02 -12.40
N GLN A 438 -13.16 9.85 -13.04
CA GLN A 438 -12.88 9.71 -14.47
C GLN A 438 -13.85 10.53 -15.33
N VAL A 439 -15.14 10.54 -14.97
CA VAL A 439 -16.15 11.40 -15.62
C VAL A 439 -15.82 12.89 -15.47
N GLN A 440 -15.37 13.32 -14.29
CA GLN A 440 -14.94 14.71 -14.07
C GLN A 440 -13.72 15.07 -14.91
N MET A 441 -12.75 14.17 -15.04
CA MET A 441 -11.55 14.39 -15.86
C MET A 441 -11.89 14.44 -17.35
N LEU A 442 -12.77 13.56 -17.83
CA LEU A 442 -13.28 13.60 -19.20
C LEU A 442 -14.01 14.92 -19.48
N ALA A 443 -14.86 15.38 -18.56
CA ALA A 443 -15.57 16.65 -18.68
C ALA A 443 -14.59 17.86 -18.72
N LYS A 444 -13.54 17.84 -17.90
CA LYS A 444 -12.47 18.86 -17.93
C LYS A 444 -11.72 18.87 -19.26
N ARG A 445 -11.33 17.70 -19.79
CA ARG A 445 -10.67 17.58 -21.10
C ARG A 445 -11.57 18.11 -22.22
N ILE A 446 -12.85 17.76 -22.25
CA ILE A 446 -13.80 18.26 -23.25
C ILE A 446 -13.92 19.80 -23.19
N GLN A 447 -13.95 20.38 -21.99
CA GLN A 447 -14.00 21.84 -21.81
C GLN A 447 -12.70 22.54 -22.27
N GLN A 448 -11.55 21.92 -22.03
CA GLN A 448 -10.25 22.41 -22.46
C GLN A 448 -10.11 22.35 -23.99
N TYR A 449 -10.46 21.23 -24.61
CA TYR A 449 -10.52 21.10 -26.08
C TYR A 449 -11.47 22.12 -26.71
N ALA A 450 -12.65 22.34 -26.14
CA ALA A 450 -13.61 23.34 -26.63
C ALA A 450 -13.09 24.79 -26.49
N LYS A 451 -12.24 25.05 -25.51
CA LYS A 451 -11.59 26.36 -25.30
C LYS A 451 -10.46 26.58 -26.31
N GLU A 452 -9.61 25.59 -26.51
CA GLU A 452 -8.51 25.62 -27.50
C GLU A 452 -9.03 25.77 -28.94
N MET A 453 -10.12 25.09 -29.28
CA MET A 453 -10.76 25.25 -30.60
C MET A 453 -11.33 26.66 -30.80
N LYS A 454 -11.94 27.26 -29.77
CA LYS A 454 -12.42 28.65 -29.82
C LYS A 454 -11.27 29.66 -29.90
N GLU A 455 -10.13 29.36 -29.31
CA GLU A 455 -8.93 30.19 -29.38
C GLU A 455 -8.26 30.09 -30.77
N LYS A 456 -8.21 28.89 -31.36
CA LYS A 456 -7.79 28.67 -32.75
C LYS A 456 -8.69 29.39 -33.75
N GLU A 457 -10.01 29.26 -33.64
CA GLU A 457 -10.96 29.99 -34.51
C GLU A 457 -10.86 31.51 -34.38
N LYS A 458 -10.55 32.02 -33.17
CA LYS A 458 -10.26 33.45 -32.97
C LYS A 458 -8.95 33.86 -33.63
N SER A 459 -7.89 33.07 -33.48
CA SER A 459 -6.58 33.36 -34.09
C SER A 459 -6.64 33.37 -35.64
N GLU A 460 -7.45 32.50 -36.24
CA GLU A 460 -7.66 32.45 -37.70
C GLU A 460 -8.55 33.59 -38.21
N LYS A 461 -9.51 34.08 -37.40
CA LYS A 461 -10.31 35.27 -37.72
C LYS A 461 -9.57 36.59 -37.56
N PHE A 462 -8.49 36.63 -36.77
CA PHE A 462 -7.59 37.79 -36.65
C PHE A 462 -6.44 37.77 -37.67
N SER A 463 -6.27 36.66 -38.39
CA SER A 463 -5.25 36.48 -39.44
C SER A 463 -5.81 36.58 -40.86
N LYS A 464 -7.10 36.87 -41.01
CA LYS A 464 -7.79 37.27 -42.25
C LYS A 464 -8.28 38.71 -42.09
#